data_AF-A0A1C0SX87-F1
#
_entry.id   AF-A0A1C0SX87-F1
#
_cell.length_a   1.000
_cell.length_b   1.000
_cell.length_c   1.000
_cell.angle_alpha   90.00
_cell.angle_beta   90.00
_cell.angle_gamma   90.00
#
_symmetry.space_group_name_H-M   'P 1'
#
loop_
_entity.id
_entity.type
_entity.pdbx_description
1 polymer ?
#
loop_
_entity_poly.entity_id
_entity_poly.type
_entity_poly.pdbx_seq_one_letter_code
_entity_poly.pdbx_strand_id
1 'polypeptide(L)'
;MKHRRGIDLITYELPHQALPTFDSLAEYVELGGRCSKCEREGWVDRWELQRRYGARSYISQLRPLLRCRKCGNKGSNQWIMRRAPR
;
A
#
# COMPACT_ATOMS: atom_id res chain seq x y z
N MET A 1 -11.45 35.80 -6.53
CA MET A 1 -10.79 34.98 -5.49
C MET A 1 -10.52 33.60 -6.07
N LYS A 2 -9.26 33.30 -6.43
CA LYS A 2 -8.84 32.04 -7.07
C LYS A 2 -8.91 30.90 -6.06
N HIS A 3 -9.89 30.00 -6.20
CA HIS A 3 -9.92 28.76 -5.45
C HIS A 3 -8.76 27.87 -5.92
N ARG A 4 -7.66 27.83 -5.15
CA ARG A 4 -6.61 26.81 -5.28
C ARG A 4 -7.18 25.49 -4.76
N ARG A 5 -7.90 24.74 -5.58
CA ARG A 5 -8.24 23.35 -5.30
C ARG A 5 -6.99 22.52 -5.60
N GLY A 6 -6.04 22.55 -4.68
CA GLY A 6 -4.86 21.68 -4.71
C GLY A 6 -5.17 20.46 -3.87
N ILE A 7 -5.33 19.31 -4.53
CA ILE A 7 -5.20 17.91 -4.09
C ILE A 7 -6.19 17.11 -4.94
N ASP A 8 -5.68 16.52 -6.01
CA ASP A 8 -6.39 15.48 -6.76
C ASP A 8 -6.29 14.16 -5.97
N LEU A 9 -7.43 13.54 -5.70
CA LEU A 9 -7.51 12.16 -5.25
C LEU A 9 -7.17 11.27 -6.45
N ILE A 10 -5.89 10.98 -6.66
CA ILE A 10 -5.47 9.96 -7.62
C ILE A 10 -5.67 8.59 -6.96
N THR A 11 -6.93 8.18 -6.81
CA THR A 11 -7.25 6.79 -6.46
C THR A 11 -6.93 5.95 -7.71
N TYR A 12 -5.73 5.38 -7.74
CA TYR A 12 -5.39 4.37 -8.73
C TYR A 12 -6.09 3.08 -8.30
N GLU A 13 -7.31 2.87 -8.79
CA GLU A 13 -7.99 1.58 -8.71
C GLU A 13 -7.20 0.59 -9.58
N LEU A 14 -6.17 -0.03 -9.02
CA LEU A 14 -5.50 -1.15 -9.66
C LEU A 14 -6.50 -2.32 -9.76
N PRO A 15 -6.64 -2.95 -10.94
CA PRO A 15 -7.58 -4.05 -11.13
C PRO A 15 -7.32 -5.15 -10.10
N HIS A 16 -8.40 -5.56 -9.44
CA HIS A 16 -8.45 -6.46 -8.27
C HIS A 16 -7.85 -7.87 -8.46
N GLN A 17 -7.25 -8.19 -9.61
CA GLN A 17 -6.99 -9.58 -10.01
C GLN A 17 -5.56 -10.10 -9.87
N ALA A 18 -4.57 -9.28 -9.55
CA ALA A 18 -3.30 -9.79 -9.03
C ALA A 18 -2.56 -8.67 -8.31
N LEU A 19 -2.44 -8.76 -6.98
CA LEU A 19 -1.42 -7.95 -6.32
C LEU A 19 -0.07 -8.45 -6.84
N PRO A 20 0.74 -7.59 -7.48
CA PRO A 20 2.01 -8.00 -8.08
C PRO A 20 2.98 -8.52 -7.01
N THR A 21 4.02 -9.20 -7.46
CA THR A 21 5.23 -9.44 -6.70
C THR A 21 6.00 -8.14 -6.51
N PHE A 22 6.94 -8.09 -5.55
CA PHE A 22 7.72 -6.87 -5.31
C PHE A 22 8.54 -6.42 -6.53
N ASP A 23 9.04 -7.36 -7.34
CA ASP A 23 9.80 -7.06 -8.57
C ASP A 23 8.96 -6.42 -9.69
N SER A 24 7.65 -6.64 -9.67
CA SER A 24 6.72 -6.16 -10.69
C SER A 24 6.20 -4.75 -10.36
N LEU A 25 6.48 -4.25 -9.16
CA LEU A 25 6.19 -2.86 -8.79
C LEU A 25 7.22 -1.92 -9.40
N ALA A 26 6.73 -0.90 -10.11
CA ALA A 26 7.60 0.17 -10.60
C ALA A 26 8.22 0.95 -9.43
N GLU A 27 9.41 1.52 -9.65
CA GLU A 27 10.18 2.15 -8.56
C GLU A 27 9.50 3.35 -7.92
N TYR A 28 8.66 4.04 -8.69
CA TYR A 28 7.87 5.19 -8.24
C TYR A 28 6.60 4.79 -7.47
N VAL A 29 6.35 3.50 -7.23
CA VAL A 29 5.16 3.04 -6.48
C VAL A 29 5.53 2.86 -5.00
N GLU A 30 4.82 3.57 -4.14
CA GLU A 30 4.85 3.37 -2.69
C GLU A 30 3.81 2.33 -2.29
N LEU A 31 4.22 1.43 -1.40
CA LEU A 31 3.37 0.39 -0.85
C LEU A 31 2.94 0.79 0.57
N GLY A 32 1.66 0.61 0.88
CA GLY A 32 1.10 0.89 2.20
C GLY A 32 -0.02 -0.06 2.57
N GLY A 33 -0.46 -0.01 3.82
CA GLY A 33 -1.62 -0.74 4.31
C GLY A 33 -2.69 0.21 4.83
N ARG A 34 -3.96 -0.06 4.48
CA ARG A 34 -5.14 0.59 5.07
C ARG A 34 -5.80 -0.33 6.08
N CYS A 35 -6.04 0.20 7.28
CA CYS A 35 -6.74 -0.52 8.33
C CYS A 35 -8.25 -0.52 8.07
N SER A 36 -8.89 -1.69 8.05
CA SER A 36 -10.35 -1.78 7.90
C SER A 36 -11.14 -1.25 9.10
N LYS A 37 -10.52 -1.19 10.28
CA LYS A 37 -11.20 -0.80 11.53
C LYS A 37 -11.15 0.70 11.82
N CYS A 38 -10.00 1.33 11.59
CA CYS A 38 -9.79 2.75 11.90
C CYS A 38 -9.45 3.59 10.67
N GLU A 39 -9.51 2.98 9.49
CA GLU A 39 -9.26 3.58 8.18
C GLU A 39 -7.90 4.25 7.99
N ARG A 40 -7.02 4.12 8.99
CA ARG A 40 -5.68 4.68 8.93
C ARG A 40 -4.85 3.95 7.89
N GLU A 41 -4.14 4.76 7.13
CA GLU A 41 -3.13 4.33 6.18
C GLU A 41 -1.74 4.41 6.81
N GLY A 42 -0.90 3.43 6.50
CA GLY A 42 0.50 3.40 6.90
C GLY A 42 1.36 2.92 5.75
N TRP A 43 2.36 3.71 5.39
CA TRP A 43 3.31 3.39 4.33
C TRP A 43 4.42 2.47 4.87
N VAL A 44 4.85 1.53 4.04
CA VAL A 44 5.90 0.56 4.38
C VAL A 44 7.01 0.66 3.33
N ASP A 45 8.24 0.39 3.76
CA ASP A 45 9.36 0.32 2.84
C ASP A 45 9.26 -0.96 2.00
N ARG A 46 8.99 -0.82 0.70
CA ARG A 46 8.89 -1.95 -0.22
C ARG A 46 10.20 -2.71 -0.34
N TRP A 47 11.35 -2.02 -0.27
CA TRP A 47 12.67 -2.61 -0.42
C TRP A 47 13.08 -3.40 0.82
N GLU A 48 12.70 -2.93 2.00
CA GLU A 48 12.82 -3.70 3.23
C GLU A 48 12.00 -5.00 3.16
N LEU A 49 10.73 -4.90 2.74
CA LEU A 49 9.86 -6.07 2.58
C LEU A 49 10.38 -7.04 1.51
N GLN A 50 10.83 -6.51 0.37
CA GLN A 50 11.43 -7.30 -0.71
C GLN A 50 12.67 -8.06 -0.24
N ARG A 51 13.56 -7.43 0.54
CA ARG A 51 14.73 -8.11 1.12
C ARG A 51 14.35 -9.20 2.11
N ARG A 52 13.27 -9.00 2.86
CA ARG A 52 12.82 -9.92 3.91
C ARG A 52 12.06 -11.13 3.38
N TYR A 53 11.17 -10.92 2.41
CA TYR A 53 10.27 -11.95 1.89
C TYR A 53 10.65 -12.44 0.49
N GLY A 54 11.60 -11.80 -0.19
CA GLY A 54 12.01 -12.12 -1.55
C GLY A 54 11.23 -11.33 -2.61
N ALA A 55 11.90 -11.02 -3.73
CA ALA A 55 11.35 -10.19 -4.80
C ALA A 55 10.17 -10.83 -5.56
N ARG A 56 10.14 -12.15 -5.62
CA ARG A 56 9.09 -12.95 -6.28
C ARG A 56 7.90 -13.29 -5.37
N SER A 57 7.86 -12.76 -4.16
CA SER A 57 6.76 -13.01 -3.22
C SER A 57 5.58 -12.10 -3.53
N TYR A 58 4.38 -12.70 -3.57
CA TYR A 58 3.16 -11.96 -3.84
C TYR A 58 2.78 -11.10 -2.64
N ILE A 59 2.51 -9.82 -2.88
CA ILE A 59 2.11 -8.88 -1.82
C ILE A 59 0.80 -9.33 -1.15
N SER A 60 -0.12 -9.95 -1.90
CA SER A 60 -1.37 -10.51 -1.37
C SER A 60 -1.15 -11.53 -0.25
N GLN A 61 -0.10 -12.36 -0.34
CA GLN A 61 0.22 -13.37 0.67
C GLN A 61 0.67 -12.75 2.00
N LEU A 62 1.17 -11.52 1.96
CA LEU A 62 1.60 -10.78 3.15
C LEU A 62 0.44 -10.01 3.81
N ARG A 63 -0.76 -10.02 3.23
CA ARG A 63 -1.95 -9.34 3.80
C ARG A 63 -2.26 -9.75 5.26
N PRO A 64 -2.15 -11.03 5.67
CA PRO A 64 -2.35 -11.42 7.07
C PRO A 64 -1.32 -10.84 8.05
N LEU A 65 -0.16 -10.38 7.54
CA LEU A 65 0.90 -9.77 8.35
C LEU A 65 0.64 -8.28 8.62
N LEU A 66 -0.33 -7.67 7.93
CA LEU A 66 -0.70 -6.28 8.16
C LEU A 66 -1.28 -6.11 9.56
N ARG A 67 -0.59 -5.34 10.38
CA ARG A 67 -1.03 -4.96 11.73
C ARG A 67 -1.13 -3.45 11.84
N CYS A 68 -2.30 -2.94 12.19
CA CYS A 68 -2.45 -1.53 12.53
C CYS A 68 -1.74 -1.21 13.85
N ARG A 69 -0.76 -0.31 13.83
CA ARG A 69 -0.04 0.13 15.04
C ARG A 69 -0.88 1.00 15.99
N LYS A 70 -1.97 1.60 15.52
CA LYS A 70 -2.86 2.45 16.34
C LYS A 70 -3.91 1.63 17.09
N CYS A 71 -4.73 0.85 16.38
CA CYS A 71 -5.84 0.10 16.98
C CYS A 71 -5.53 -1.39 17.20
N GLY A 72 -4.35 -1.86 16.78
CA GLY A 72 -3.94 -3.25 16.93
C GLY A 72 -4.58 -4.24 15.94
N ASN A 73 -5.43 -3.78 15.02
CA ASN A 73 -6.16 -4.66 14.10
C ASN A 73 -5.21 -5.48 13.21
N LYS A 74 -5.45 -6.80 13.15
CA LYS A 74 -4.70 -7.76 12.32
C LYS A 74 -5.56 -8.40 11.22
N GLY A 75 -6.88 -8.17 11.23
CA GLY A 75 -7.82 -8.81 10.31
C GLY A 75 -8.34 -7.86 9.24
N SER A 76 -8.49 -8.36 8.02
CA SER A 76 -9.13 -7.63 6.91
C SER A 76 -8.50 -6.28 6.55
N ASN A 77 -7.23 -6.06 6.90
CA ASN A 77 -6.47 -4.91 6.42
C ASN A 77 -6.19 -5.07 4.91
N GLN A 78 -6.15 -3.95 4.19
CA GLN A 78 -5.97 -3.94 2.74
C GLN A 78 -4.62 -3.35 2.38
N TRP A 79 -4.00 -3.87 1.33
CA TRP A 79 -2.86 -3.20 0.70
C TRP A 79 -3.37 -2.01 -0.12
N ILE A 80 -2.65 -0.90 -0.05
CA ILE A 80 -2.85 0.28 -0.86
C ILE A 80 -1.53 0.61 -1.55
N MET A 81 -1.62 1.22 -2.72
CA MET A 81 -0.47 1.70 -3.47
C MET A 81 -0.73 3.12 -3.90
N ARG A 82 0.31 3.94 -3.91
CA ARG A 82 0.25 5.26 -4.53
C ARG A 82 1.51 5.52 -5.33
N ARG A 83 1.42 6.48 -6.22
CA ARG A 83 2.59 7.02 -6.91
C ARG A 83 3.32 7.98 -5.96
N ALA A 84 4.61 7.77 -5.75
CA ALA A 84 5.46 8.72 -5.06
C ALA A 84 5.42 10.07 -5.79
N PRO A 85 5.32 11.21 -5.06
CA PRO A 85 5.49 12.52 -5.67
C PRO A 85 6.89 12.59 -6.29
N ARG A 86 6.97 13.01 -7.56
CA ARG A 86 8.22 13.19 -8.30
C ARG A 86 9.03 14.34 -7.75
#